data_AF-A0A0K0FU77-F1
#
_entry.id   AF-A0A0K0FU77-F1
#
_cell.length_a   1.000
_cell.length_b   1.000
_cell.length_c   1.000
_cell.angle_alpha   90.00
_cell.angle_beta   90.00
_cell.angle_gamma   90.00
#
_symmetry.space_group_name_H-M   'P 1'
#
loop_
_entity.id
_entity.type
_entity.pdbx_description
1 polymer ?
#
loop_
_entity_poly.entity_id
_entity_poly.type
_entity_poly.pdbx_seq_one_letter_code
_entity_poly.pdbx_strand_id
1 'polypeptide(L)' 'MALLGYPIDDARRSGWLNHSPGLNWNFKVQLRLKEVKYVNNYGEVTGPFEVTVTDKKKMKTVMTADKFVRKQLLLSFF' A
#
# COMPACT_ATOMS: atom_id res chain seq x y z
N MET A 1 -9.51 4.34 12.09
CA MET A 1 -8.99 5.28 13.10
C MET A 1 -9.11 6.68 12.53
N ALA A 2 -10.15 7.41 12.95
CA ALA A 2 -10.30 8.81 12.64
C ALA A 2 -9.21 9.59 13.39
N LEU A 3 -8.31 10.25 12.67
CA LEU A 3 -7.44 11.26 13.27
C LEU A 3 -8.34 12.46 13.63
N LEU A 4 -8.68 12.55 14.91
CA LEU A 4 -8.93 13.78 15.68
C LEU A 4 -9.64 14.92 14.92
N GLY A 5 -10.97 14.99 15.03
CA GLY A 5 -11.70 16.25 15.22
C GLY A 5 -11.79 17.30 14.10
N TYR A 6 -11.14 17.14 12.94
CA TYR A 6 -11.26 18.12 11.86
C TYR A 6 -12.50 17.85 10.98
N PRO A 7 -13.39 18.85 10.76
CA PRO A 7 -14.50 18.72 9.83
C PRO A 7 -13.96 18.48 8.42
N ILE A 8 -14.55 17.48 7.74
CA ILE A 8 -14.09 16.96 6.43
C ILE A 8 -14.02 18.05 5.33
N ASP A 9 -14.74 19.15 5.56
CA ASP A 9 -14.91 20.30 4.67
C ASP A 9 -13.65 21.18 4.60
N ASP A 10 -12.85 21.21 5.68
CA ASP A 10 -11.63 22.03 5.80
C ASP A 10 -10.41 21.30 5.19
N ALA A 11 -10.38 19.97 5.27
CA ALA A 11 -9.41 19.13 4.56
C ALA A 11 -9.54 19.26 3.02
N ARG A 12 -10.76 19.51 2.53
CA ARG A 12 -11.03 19.76 1.10
C ARG A 12 -10.57 21.16 0.66
N ARG A 13 -10.60 22.13 1.57
CA ARG A 13 -10.21 23.53 1.33
C ARG A 13 -8.70 23.76 1.49
N SER A 14 -8.05 23.03 2.39
CA SER A 14 -6.59 23.06 2.63
C SER A 14 -5.75 22.42 1.52
N GLY A 15 -6.36 21.89 0.46
CA GLY A 15 -5.66 21.34 -0.71
C GLY A 15 -4.86 20.05 -0.46
N TRP A 16 -4.75 19.62 0.81
CA TRP A 16 -4.01 18.42 1.21
C TRP A 16 -4.59 17.13 0.59
N LEU A 17 -5.93 17.03 0.54
CA LEU A 17 -6.64 15.95 -0.16
C LEU A 17 -6.46 16.00 -1.68
N ASN A 18 -6.07 17.15 -2.26
CA ASN A 18 -5.84 17.30 -3.71
C ASN A 18 -4.37 17.05 -4.09
N HIS A 19 -3.42 17.31 -3.18
CA HIS A 19 -2.00 17.02 -3.38
C HIS A 19 -1.68 15.51 -3.23
N SER A 20 -2.29 14.83 -2.27
CA SER A 20 -2.04 13.41 -1.98
C SER A 20 -2.35 12.44 -3.14
N PRO A 21 -3.44 12.61 -3.92
CA PRO A 21 -3.73 11.78 -5.09
C PRO A 21 -2.65 11.84 -6.17
N GLY A 22 -2.03 13.02 -6.38
CA GLY A 22 -0.95 13.20 -7.35
C GLY A 22 0.30 12.38 -6.98
N LEU A 23 0.67 12.36 -5.70
CA LEU A 23 1.78 11.54 -5.20
C LEU A 23 1.52 10.04 -5.39
N ASN A 24 0.32 9.58 -5.03
CA ASN A 24 -0.08 8.18 -5.19
C ASN A 24 -0.03 7.72 -6.66
N TRP A 25 -0.41 8.60 -7.59
CA TRP A 25 -0.31 8.34 -9.02
C TRP A 25 1.16 8.26 -9.46
N ASN A 26 1.99 9.23 -9.08
CA ASN A 26 3.38 9.29 -9.48
C ASN A 26 4.16 8.03 -9.06
N PHE A 27 3.93 7.50 -7.85
CA PHE A 27 4.55 6.24 -7.43
C PHE A 27 4.20 5.05 -8.34
N LYS A 28 2.93 4.94 -8.76
CA LYS A 28 2.51 3.88 -9.70
C LYS A 28 3.18 4.04 -11.06
N VAL A 29 3.33 5.27 -11.54
CA VAL A 29 4.03 5.57 -12.80
C VAL A 29 5.50 5.18 -12.69
N GLN A 30 6.19 5.58 -11.61
CA GLN A 30 7.60 5.26 -11.39
C GLN A 30 7.86 3.74 -11.31
N LEU A 31 6.97 2.98 -10.67
CA LEU A 31 7.08 1.51 -10.63
C LEU A 31 6.95 0.90 -12.04
N ARG A 32 6.01 1.40 -12.85
CA ARG A 32 5.82 0.93 -14.23
C ARG A 32 7.01 1.23 -15.13
N LEU A 33 7.60 2.42 -15.00
CA LEU A 33 8.80 2.81 -15.75
C LEU A 33 10.01 1.93 -15.41
N LYS A 34 10.04 1.36 -14.21
CA LYS A 34 11.07 0.40 -13.76
C LYS A 34 10.67 -1.06 -13.98
N GLU A 35 9.59 -1.30 -14.73
CA GLU A 35 9.03 -2.64 -15.00
C GLU A 35 8.69 -3.46 -13.74
N VAL A 36 8.46 -2.77 -12.61
CA VAL A 36 8.10 -3.42 -11.34
C VAL A 36 6.60 -3.72 -11.34
N LYS A 37 6.25 -5.00 -11.15
CA LYS A 37 4.86 -5.43 -11.03
C LYS A 37 4.25 -4.96 -9.71
N TYR A 38 3.35 -3.99 -9.79
CA TYR A 38 2.56 -3.54 -8.64
C TYR A 38 1.29 -4.38 -8.47
N VAL A 39 1.07 -4.91 -7.26
CA VAL A 39 -0.14 -5.66 -6.89
C VAL A 39 -0.71 -5.06 -5.61
N ASN A 40 -1.95 -4.56 -5.67
CA ASN A 40 -2.62 -3.93 -4.52
C ASN A 40 -3.46 -4.91 -3.72
N ASN A 41 -2.81 -5.93 -3.19
CA ASN A 41 -3.44 -7.03 -2.47
C ASN A 41 -2.70 -7.26 -1.15
N TYR A 42 -3.38 -7.91 -0.21
CA TYR A 42 -2.74 -8.28 1.05
C TYR A 42 -1.90 -9.55 0.86
N GLY A 43 -0.59 -9.45 1.10
CA GLY A 43 0.34 -10.58 0.98
C GLY A 43 0.75 -11.11 2.35
N GLU A 44 0.67 -12.43 2.52
CA GLU A 44 1.13 -13.16 3.70
C GLU A 44 2.22 -14.15 3.30
N VAL A 45 3.36 -14.13 4.00
CA VAL A 45 4.45 -15.09 3.77
C VAL A 45 4.02 -16.42 4.39
N THR A 46 3.71 -17.41 3.54
CA THR A 46 3.19 -18.72 3.96
C THR A 46 4.22 -19.84 3.90
N GLY A 47 5.38 -19.57 3.29
CA GLY A 47 6.49 -20.52 3.19
C GLY A 47 7.83 -19.83 2.98
N PRO A 48 8.94 -20.59 2.89
CA PRO A 48 10.28 -20.03 2.76
C PRO A 48 10.46 -19.15 1.52
N PHE A 49 9.81 -19.54 0.42
CA PHE A 49 9.87 -18.84 -0.87
C PHE A 49 8.49 -18.47 -1.42
N GLU A 50 7.47 -18.45 -0.55
CA GLU A 50 6.08 -18.35 -0.96
C GLU A 50 5.34 -17.22 -0.22
N VAL A 51 4.60 -16.43 -0.99
CA VAL A 51 3.67 -15.43 -0.49
C VAL A 51 2.29 -15.71 -1.05
N THR A 52 1.33 -15.90 -0.16
CA THR A 52 -0.09 -15.97 -0.51
C THR A 52 -0.65 -14.56 -0.55
N VAL A 53 -1.18 -14.19 -1.70
CA VAL A 53 -1.75 -12.88 -1.97
C VAL A 53 -3.27 -13.00 -2.03
N THR A 54 -3.97 -12.18 -1.24
CA THR A 54 -5.44 -12.14 -1.19
C THR A 54 -5.96 -10.86 -1.86
N ASP A 55 -6.72 -11.01 -2.94
CA ASP A 55 -7.37 -9.90 -3.64
C ASP A 55 -8.57 -9.35 -2.83
N LYS A 56 -9.04 -8.16 -3.19
CA LYS A 56 -10.25 -7.54 -2.64
C LYS A 56 -11.50 -8.42 -2.75
N LYS A 57 -11.52 -9.32 -3.74
CA LYS A 57 -12.56 -10.34 -3.94
C LYS A 57 -12.35 -11.60 -3.09
N LYS A 58 -11.41 -11.60 -2.14
CA LYS A 58 -11.02 -12.72 -1.27
C LYS A 58 -10.44 -13.93 -1.99
N MET A 59 -10.07 -13.80 -3.26
CA MET A 59 -9.38 -14.86 -3.99
C MET A 59 -7.93 -14.93 -3.55
N LYS A 60 -7.43 -16.14 -3.29
CA LYS A 60 -6.05 -16.41 -2.88
C LYS A 60 -5.22 -16.81 -4.10
N THR A 61 -4.04 -16.23 -4.24
CA THR A 61 -3.07 -16.59 -5.29
C THR A 61 -1.70 -16.75 -4.64
N VAL A 62 -1.05 -17.88 -4.89
CA VAL A 62 0.31 -18.12 -4.40
C VAL A 62 1.31 -17.54 -5.40
N MET A 63 2.27 -16.78 -4.90
CA MET A 63 3.37 -16.21 -5.66
C MET A 63 4.69 -16.63 -5.02
N THR A 64 5.70 -16.90 -5.85
CA THR A 64 7.04 -17.30 -5.38
C THR A 64 8.08 -16.23 -5.71
N ALA A 65 9.11 -16.11 -4.88
CA ALA A 65 10.25 -15.22 -5.11
C ALA A 65 11.50 -15.76 -4.40
N ASP A 66 12.69 -15.41 -4.94
CA ASP A 66 13.99 -15.77 -4.36
C ASP A 66 14.27 -15.02 -3.06
N LYS A 67 13.87 -13.73 -2.99
CA LYS A 67 14.12 -12.86 -1.83
C LYS A 67 12.88 -12.04 -1.49
N PHE A 68 12.66 -11.85 -0.19
CA PHE A 68 11.59 -11.01 0.34
C PHE A 68 12.14 -9.88 1.19
N VAL A 69 11.57 -8.69 1.03
CA VAL A 69 11.84 -7.53 1.89
C VAL A 69 10.52 -7.13 2.56
N ARG A 70 10.43 -7.30 3.87
CA ARG A 70 9.26 -6.89 4.66
C ARG A 70 9.53 -5.52 5.29
N LYS A 71 8.70 -4.53 4.95
CA LYS A 71 8.76 -3.23 5.62
C LYS A 71 7.95 -3.30 6.92
N GLN A 72 8.64 -3.53 8.04
CA GLN A 72 8.04 -3.42 9.36
C GLN A 72 7.87 -1.94 9.71
N LEU A 73 6.62 -1.49 9.91
CA LEU A 73 6.35 -0.19 10.54
C LEU A 73 6.40 -0.40 12.05
N LEU A 74 7.43 0.16 12.69
CA LEU A 74 7.45 0.32 14.14
C LEU A 74 6.50 1.47 14.48
N LEU A 75 5.30 1.14 14.92
CA LEU A 75 4.44 2.11 15.62
C LEU A 75 4.97 2.21 17.05
N SER A 76 5.92 3.12 17.25
CA SER A 76 6.29 3.59 18.59
C SER A 76 5.14 4.45 19.13
N PHE A 77 4.41 3.90 20.09
CA PHE A 77 3.54 4.67 20.98
C PHE A 77 4.45 5.45 21.95
N PHE A 78 4.50 6.77 21.78
CA PHE A 78 4.87 7.74 22.81
C PHE A 78 3.80 8.82 22.81
#